data_AF-A0A1W9QK60-F1
#
_entry.id   AF-A0A1W9QK60-F1
#
_cell.length_a   1.000
_cell.length_b   1.000
_cell.length_c   1.000
_cell.angle_alpha   90.00
_cell.angle_beta   90.00
_cell.angle_gamma   90.00
#
_symmetry.space_group_name_H-M   'P 1'
#
loop_
_entity.id
_entity.type
_entity.pdbx_description
1 polymer ?
#
loop_
_entity_poly.entity_id
_entity_poly.type
_entity_poly.pdbx_seq_one_letter_code
_entity_poly.pdbx_strand_id
1 'polypeptide(L)'
;MKKKLAFFILLILNYLIILSQGIIIDHTCTDISQIPANVIDDIQANIKWHYAHTSHGEQLTYGLQFLEDDDSSLAYEVGYSYLPNVTGSLCIFDGQETETYITPDLYWETAAGLDLTQDVLDHNPTINVSQWAFCTQLNYYDSSQVQDYLDAMARLEADNPGVTFVYMTGNAQSDGADGYNRYQRNEQIRQYCVDNNKVLFDFADLDCWHNGEFNSYEYNGTTVPLEHPDFNGDYYAHTTESSCRQKGRAVWWMLARLRGWEPSPPSGYSVTPTSIDFGQVQIEESDSEIFTITNVDTIPVTIDSIVSNNSVFTLTDLGRSLAGFTLEVDESKDIEVTFSPTAVQTYSGVITVYSSQAGNSEVNVSGEGTDSPSGGYHVCGDVDGVWNYDLIYVDCDLQVPHDYTLTINPPAGGTDIIFTGHYKFCVYGRLVINGTEEDSVRFLFLYESSRITVENCLFEDNSADDGGGGLHVRYCSPFIKNCVFRQNSAVNGAGIHFSGSSSSLEYCLFENNSATYGGAMYFDACSPNILNCTISENSASSNGGAIVLYDYSYPEFVNCILWNDSPNEIHSLVEGGEPTFSYSDIQGSWSGTGYSGKLERNR
;
A
#
# COMPACT_ATOMS: atom_id res chain seq x y z
N MET A 1 43.93 -4.98 -29.50
CA MET A 1 43.87 -6.46 -29.56
C MET A 1 44.01 -6.98 -28.13
N LYS A 2 42.89 -7.36 -27.47
CA LYS A 2 42.79 -8.07 -26.16
C LYS A 2 43.39 -7.32 -24.95
N LYS A 3 42.83 -7.22 -23.75
CA LYS A 3 41.69 -7.81 -23.01
C LYS A 3 41.55 -6.93 -21.74
N LYS A 4 40.41 -6.35 -21.38
CA LYS A 4 39.36 -6.94 -20.50
C LYS A 4 39.94 -7.80 -19.37
N LEU A 5 40.10 -7.24 -18.16
CA LEU A 5 39.80 -7.90 -16.87
C LEU A 5 40.08 -6.94 -15.68
N ALA A 6 39.11 -6.10 -15.29
CA ALA A 6 39.08 -5.45 -13.97
C ALA A 6 37.76 -4.68 -13.77
N PHE A 7 36.61 -5.35 -13.90
CA PHE A 7 35.30 -4.83 -13.47
C PHE A 7 34.31 -6.00 -13.46
N PHE A 8 34.54 -6.99 -12.60
CA PHE A 8 33.63 -8.14 -12.43
C PHE A 8 33.89 -8.87 -11.11
N ILE A 9 33.97 -8.14 -9.99
CA ILE A 9 33.83 -8.70 -8.63
C ILE A 9 33.18 -7.61 -7.75
N LEU A 10 31.91 -7.27 -8.04
CA LEU A 10 31.02 -6.49 -7.16
C LEU A 10 29.55 -6.56 -7.63
N LEU A 11 29.19 -7.69 -8.23
CA LEU A 11 27.81 -8.10 -8.51
C LEU A 11 27.69 -9.53 -7.99
N ILE A 12 26.60 -9.86 -7.29
CA ILE A 12 26.40 -11.01 -6.39
C ILE A 12 26.77 -10.70 -4.93
N LEU A 13 26.11 -9.69 -4.36
CA LEU A 13 25.66 -9.68 -2.96
C LEU A 13 24.59 -8.58 -2.76
N ASN A 14 23.72 -8.39 -3.75
CA ASN A 14 22.35 -7.93 -3.51
C ASN A 14 21.51 -9.20 -3.50
N TYR A 15 21.60 -9.96 -2.40
CA TYR A 15 20.43 -10.75 -2.02
C TYR A 15 19.35 -9.72 -1.76
N LEU A 16 18.20 -9.90 -2.40
CA LEU A 16 17.02 -9.15 -2.05
C LEU A 16 16.87 -9.24 -0.54
N ILE A 17 16.95 -8.11 0.16
CA ILE A 17 16.14 -7.95 1.36
C ILE A 17 14.73 -7.79 0.79
N ILE A 18 14.08 -8.92 0.49
CA ILE A 18 12.64 -8.96 0.64
C ILE A 18 12.48 -8.69 2.13
N LEU A 19 11.95 -7.52 2.50
CA LEU A 19 11.41 -7.35 3.84
C LEU A 19 10.40 -8.49 3.99
N SER A 20 10.76 -9.56 4.70
CA SER A 20 9.87 -10.71 4.84
C SER A 20 8.71 -10.24 5.69
N GLN A 21 7.55 -9.98 5.09
CA GLN A 21 6.38 -9.47 5.78
C GLN A 21 6.00 -10.33 7.00
N GLY A 22 5.38 -9.73 8.03
CA GLY A 22 4.88 -10.46 9.20
C GLY A 22 3.91 -11.57 8.79
N ILE A 23 4.02 -12.75 9.40
CA ILE A 23 3.17 -13.91 9.09
C ILE A 23 1.98 -13.89 10.05
N ILE A 24 0.78 -13.63 9.54
CA ILE A 24 -0.46 -13.68 10.34
C ILE A 24 -1.19 -14.98 10.03
N ILE A 25 -1.58 -15.69 11.09
CA ILE A 25 -2.25 -16.99 11.02
C ILE A 25 -3.61 -16.84 11.68
N ASP A 26 -4.65 -16.78 10.86
CA ASP A 26 -6.04 -16.56 11.25
C ASP A 26 -6.95 -17.69 10.73
N HIS A 27 -8.27 -17.53 10.77
CA HIS A 27 -9.24 -18.52 10.30
C HIS A 27 -9.09 -18.94 8.84
N THR A 28 -8.42 -18.13 8.02
CA THR A 28 -8.14 -18.43 6.60
C THR A 28 -7.00 -19.43 6.43
N CYS A 29 -6.14 -19.55 7.44
CA CYS A 29 -4.95 -20.39 7.43
C CYS A 29 -5.25 -21.82 7.87
N THR A 30 -6.38 -22.39 7.46
CA THR A 30 -6.87 -23.67 8.02
C THR A 30 -7.05 -24.80 7.00
N ASP A 31 -6.79 -24.56 5.71
CA ASP A 31 -6.89 -25.59 4.67
C ASP A 31 -5.56 -26.35 4.46
N ILE A 32 -5.31 -27.31 5.33
CA ILE A 32 -4.09 -28.15 5.29
C ILE A 32 -3.91 -28.91 3.96
N SER A 33 -4.96 -29.07 3.14
CA SER A 33 -4.84 -29.77 1.85
C SER A 33 -3.96 -29.02 0.84
N GLN A 34 -3.76 -27.72 1.06
CA GLN A 34 -2.88 -26.89 0.25
C GLN A 34 -1.39 -27.08 0.58
N ILE A 35 -1.07 -27.62 1.75
CA ILE A 35 0.32 -27.81 2.19
C ILE A 35 0.89 -29.06 1.50
N PRO A 36 1.90 -28.92 0.63
CA PRO A 36 2.48 -30.08 -0.04
C PRO A 36 3.15 -31.04 0.95
N ALA A 37 3.08 -32.35 0.69
CA ALA A 37 3.69 -33.36 1.55
C ALA A 37 5.20 -33.11 1.82
N ASN A 38 5.94 -32.60 0.82
CA ASN A 38 7.36 -32.28 0.99
C ASN A 38 7.61 -31.09 1.93
N VAL A 39 6.61 -30.23 2.15
CA VAL A 39 6.68 -29.14 3.15
C VAL A 39 6.41 -29.70 4.54
N ILE A 40 5.46 -30.62 4.69
CA ILE A 40 5.24 -31.37 5.94
C ILE A 40 6.53 -32.11 6.36
N ASP A 41 7.16 -32.82 5.42
CA ASP A 41 8.44 -33.50 5.65
C ASP A 41 9.54 -32.51 6.11
N ASP A 42 9.59 -31.31 5.52
CA ASP A 42 10.55 -30.26 5.87
C ASP A 42 10.30 -29.69 7.27
N ILE A 43 9.03 -29.47 7.64
CA ILE A 43 8.63 -29.05 9.00
C ILE A 43 9.10 -30.07 10.03
N GLN A 44 8.76 -31.36 9.84
CA GLN A 44 9.10 -32.42 10.79
C GLN A 44 10.63 -32.60 10.94
N ALA A 45 11.37 -32.45 9.84
CA ALA A 45 12.83 -32.51 9.87
C ALA A 45 13.45 -31.30 10.58
N ASN A 46 12.98 -30.09 10.30
CA ASN A 46 13.74 -28.87 10.56
C ASN A 46 13.15 -27.93 11.60
N ILE A 47 11.89 -28.11 12.03
CA ILE A 47 11.32 -27.34 13.15
C ILE A 47 11.46 -28.11 14.46
N LYS A 48 11.86 -27.39 15.50
CA LYS A 48 11.85 -27.83 16.90
C LYS A 48 11.21 -26.69 17.70
N TRP A 49 10.06 -26.99 18.29
CA TRP A 49 9.15 -25.98 18.81
C TRP A 49 9.13 -26.00 20.33
N HIS A 50 9.48 -24.88 20.96
CA HIS A 50 9.20 -24.63 22.37
C HIS A 50 7.81 -24.02 22.51
N TYR A 51 6.95 -24.69 23.27
CA TYR A 51 5.58 -24.25 23.51
C TYR A 51 5.28 -24.18 24.99
N ALA A 52 5.04 -22.98 25.49
CA ALA A 52 4.68 -22.74 26.87
C ALA A 52 3.26 -22.20 26.94
N HIS A 53 2.44 -22.66 27.87
CA HIS A 53 1.05 -22.22 27.88
C HIS A 53 0.38 -22.36 29.24
N THR A 54 -0.75 -21.67 29.33
CA THR A 54 -1.78 -21.89 30.35
C THR A 54 -2.90 -22.77 29.79
N SER A 55 -4.04 -22.92 30.49
CA SER A 55 -5.04 -23.94 30.15
C SER A 55 -5.54 -23.92 28.69
N HIS A 56 -5.85 -22.76 28.12
CA HIS A 56 -6.40 -22.69 26.74
C HIS A 56 -5.36 -23.05 25.66
N GLY A 57 -4.06 -22.95 25.96
CA GLY A 57 -3.04 -23.32 24.99
C GLY A 57 -3.00 -24.82 24.69
N GLU A 58 -3.52 -25.68 25.58
CA GLU A 58 -3.65 -27.12 25.31
C GLU A 58 -4.53 -27.41 24.07
N GLN A 59 -5.37 -26.47 23.64
CA GLN A 59 -6.19 -26.63 22.44
C GLN A 59 -5.35 -26.88 21.17
N LEU A 60 -4.13 -26.32 21.09
CA LEU A 60 -3.23 -26.55 19.95
C LEU A 60 -2.71 -27.99 19.95
N THR A 61 -2.30 -28.53 21.10
CA THR A 61 -1.76 -29.89 21.20
C THR A 61 -2.86 -30.95 21.05
N TYR A 62 -4.09 -30.71 21.56
CA TYR A 62 -5.25 -31.53 21.22
C TYR A 62 -5.56 -31.47 19.72
N GLY A 63 -5.48 -30.29 19.11
CA GLY A 63 -5.67 -30.11 17.67
C GLY A 63 -4.71 -30.96 16.83
N LEU A 64 -3.42 -30.95 17.19
CA LEU A 64 -2.41 -31.80 16.55
C LEU A 64 -2.71 -33.29 16.74
N GLN A 65 -3.11 -33.69 17.95
CA GLN A 65 -3.52 -35.07 18.24
C GLN A 65 -4.61 -35.56 17.29
N PHE A 66 -5.69 -34.79 17.17
CA PHE A 66 -6.83 -35.16 16.35
C PHE A 66 -6.49 -35.23 14.86
N LEU A 67 -5.54 -34.41 14.40
CA LEU A 67 -5.09 -34.43 13.01
C LEU A 67 -4.18 -35.63 12.72
N GLU A 68 -3.29 -36.01 13.64
CA GLU A 68 -2.47 -37.22 13.50
C GLU A 68 -3.33 -38.49 13.52
N ASP A 69 -4.35 -38.54 14.38
CA ASP A 69 -5.29 -39.66 14.45
C ASP A 69 -6.02 -39.89 13.10
N ASP A 70 -6.29 -38.82 12.36
CA ASP A 70 -6.92 -38.87 11.04
C ASP A 70 -5.91 -39.13 9.91
N ASP A 71 -4.74 -38.51 9.98
CA ASP A 71 -3.67 -38.58 8.99
C ASP A 71 -2.30 -38.68 9.66
N SER A 72 -1.79 -39.91 9.72
CA SER A 72 -0.47 -40.22 10.29
C SER A 72 0.72 -39.52 9.60
N SER A 73 0.53 -38.87 8.44
CA SER A 73 1.59 -38.04 7.84
C SER A 73 1.81 -36.73 8.62
N LEU A 74 0.82 -36.27 9.39
CA LEU A 74 0.90 -35.12 10.29
C LEU A 74 1.45 -35.52 11.66
N ALA A 75 2.44 -36.41 11.69
CA ALA A 75 3.00 -36.94 12.92
C ALA A 75 3.68 -35.84 13.77
N TYR A 76 3.49 -35.93 15.08
CA TYR A 76 4.07 -35.02 16.07
C TYR A 76 4.45 -35.77 17.35
N GLU A 77 5.35 -35.20 18.14
CA GLU A 77 5.78 -35.76 19.44
C GLU A 77 5.96 -34.62 20.43
N VAL A 78 5.37 -34.77 21.62
CA VAL A 78 5.43 -33.79 22.70
C VAL A 78 6.28 -34.33 23.85
N GLY A 79 7.34 -33.61 24.19
CA GLY A 79 8.12 -33.84 25.39
C GLY A 79 7.76 -32.82 26.47
N TYR A 80 7.22 -33.31 27.57
CA TYR A 80 6.88 -32.49 28.74
C TYR A 80 8.14 -32.14 29.53
N SER A 81 8.58 -30.88 29.46
CA SER A 81 9.84 -30.38 30.03
C SER A 81 11.12 -30.97 29.40
N TYR A 82 11.04 -31.48 28.18
CA TYR A 82 12.22 -31.89 27.39
C TYR A 82 11.92 -31.84 25.89
N LEU A 83 12.94 -31.64 25.04
CA LEU A 83 12.77 -31.72 23.59
C LEU A 83 12.88 -33.18 23.11
N PRO A 84 11.83 -33.78 22.52
CA PRO A 84 11.93 -35.12 21.96
C PRO A 84 12.77 -35.13 20.67
N ASN A 85 13.27 -36.31 20.29
CA ASN A 85 14.05 -36.51 19.07
C ASN A 85 13.49 -37.71 18.29
N VAL A 86 12.36 -37.49 17.62
CA VAL A 86 11.66 -38.50 16.83
C VAL A 86 11.74 -38.10 15.35
N THR A 87 12.37 -38.94 14.54
CA THR A 87 12.53 -38.69 13.10
C THR A 87 11.18 -38.85 12.40
N GLY A 88 10.82 -37.87 11.56
CA GLY A 88 9.54 -37.88 10.84
C GLY A 88 8.37 -37.35 11.67
N SER A 89 8.63 -36.67 12.80
CA SER A 89 7.61 -36.05 13.63
C SER A 89 7.99 -34.61 13.97
N LEU A 90 7.00 -33.72 14.05
CA LEU A 90 7.17 -32.40 14.64
C LEU A 90 7.47 -32.58 16.14
N CYS A 91 8.67 -32.21 16.58
CA CYS A 91 9.08 -32.37 17.98
C CYS A 91 8.85 -31.08 18.77
N ILE A 92 8.11 -31.19 19.87
CA ILE A 92 7.67 -30.06 20.70
C ILE A 92 8.24 -30.23 22.12
N PHE A 93 8.97 -29.23 22.61
CA PHE A 93 9.26 -29.05 24.03
C PHE A 93 8.08 -28.30 24.65
N ASP A 94 7.31 -28.98 25.50
CA ASP A 94 6.13 -28.42 26.16
C ASP A 94 6.46 -28.00 27.58
N GLY A 95 6.24 -26.72 27.89
CA GLY A 95 6.54 -26.11 29.19
C GLY A 95 7.95 -25.53 29.32
N GLN A 96 8.41 -25.41 30.56
CA GLN A 96 9.78 -25.08 30.96
C GLN A 96 10.49 -26.35 31.49
N GLU A 97 11.77 -26.30 31.83
CA GLU A 97 12.55 -27.47 32.27
C GLU A 97 12.01 -28.17 33.54
N THR A 98 11.17 -27.49 34.32
CA THR A 98 10.65 -28.01 35.60
C THR A 98 9.13 -27.99 35.72
N GLU A 99 8.41 -27.39 34.78
CA GLU A 99 6.96 -27.20 34.84
C GLU A 99 6.35 -27.28 33.44
N THR A 100 5.10 -27.72 33.33
CA THR A 100 4.38 -27.76 32.04
C THR A 100 3.22 -26.76 31.98
N TYR A 101 2.74 -26.28 33.12
CA TYR A 101 1.73 -25.23 33.19
C TYR A 101 2.40 -23.88 33.43
N ILE A 102 2.54 -23.07 32.39
CA ILE A 102 3.42 -21.89 32.39
C ILE A 102 2.59 -20.61 32.46
N THR A 103 2.44 -20.08 33.67
CA THR A 103 1.90 -18.74 33.91
C THR A 103 2.84 -17.64 33.41
N PRO A 104 2.37 -16.40 33.21
CA PRO A 104 3.20 -15.30 32.69
C PRO A 104 4.53 -15.12 33.44
N ASP A 105 4.52 -15.23 34.77
CA ASP A 105 5.69 -15.08 35.65
C ASP A 105 6.78 -16.14 35.43
N LEU A 106 6.42 -17.27 34.82
CA LEU A 106 7.31 -18.37 34.47
C LEU A 106 7.81 -18.31 33.02
N TYR A 107 7.47 -17.28 32.24
CA TYR A 107 7.91 -17.15 30.84
C TYR A 107 8.44 -15.77 30.47
N TRP A 108 7.65 -14.70 30.67
CA TRP A 108 7.99 -13.35 30.18
C TRP A 108 7.81 -12.24 31.23
N GLU A 109 6.89 -12.41 32.19
CA GLU A 109 6.44 -11.31 33.07
C GLU A 109 7.47 -10.95 34.14
N THR A 110 8.31 -11.90 34.56
CA THR A 110 9.37 -11.67 35.55
C THR A 110 10.74 -11.94 34.97
N ALA A 111 11.77 -11.32 35.57
CA ALA A 111 13.16 -11.63 35.22
C ALA A 111 13.49 -13.12 35.38
N ALA A 112 12.96 -13.78 36.41
CA ALA A 112 13.14 -15.22 36.61
C ALA A 112 12.42 -16.04 35.51
N GLY A 113 11.23 -15.61 35.08
CA GLY A 113 10.53 -16.24 33.95
C GLY A 113 11.28 -16.12 32.63
N LEU A 114 11.85 -14.94 32.36
CA LEU A 114 12.72 -14.73 31.20
C LEU A 114 13.96 -15.62 31.26
N ASP A 115 14.60 -15.73 32.43
CA ASP A 115 15.75 -16.62 32.63
C ASP A 115 15.36 -18.09 32.39
N LEU A 116 14.17 -18.54 32.83
CA LEU A 116 13.69 -19.90 32.55
C LEU A 116 13.50 -20.17 31.06
N THR A 117 12.90 -19.21 30.33
CA THR A 117 12.75 -19.31 28.88
C THR A 117 14.11 -19.35 28.19
N GLN A 118 15.07 -18.53 28.65
CA GLN A 118 16.43 -18.55 28.12
C GLN A 118 17.14 -19.88 28.41
N ASP A 119 16.98 -20.44 29.61
CA ASP A 119 17.56 -21.74 30.00
C ASP A 119 17.08 -22.86 29.04
N VAL A 120 15.78 -22.90 28.71
CA VAL A 120 15.25 -23.87 27.73
C VAL A 120 15.95 -23.73 26.37
N LEU A 121 16.12 -22.51 25.87
CA LEU A 121 16.75 -22.27 24.57
C LEU A 121 18.25 -22.58 24.59
N ASP A 122 18.96 -22.20 25.67
CA ASP A 122 20.39 -22.43 25.84
C ASP A 122 20.72 -23.93 25.95
N HIS A 123 19.90 -24.70 26.67
CA HIS A 123 20.09 -26.14 26.83
C HIS A 123 19.57 -26.96 25.63
N ASN A 124 18.73 -26.37 24.77
CA ASN A 124 18.17 -27.01 23.58
C ASN A 124 18.43 -26.18 22.31
N PRO A 125 19.69 -26.03 21.88
CA PRO A 125 20.07 -25.09 20.81
C PRO A 125 19.54 -25.44 19.41
N THR A 126 18.84 -26.57 19.27
CA THR A 126 18.13 -26.93 18.04
C THR A 126 16.71 -26.36 17.97
N ILE A 127 16.17 -25.85 19.07
CA ILE A 127 14.88 -25.13 19.09
C ILE A 127 15.03 -23.88 18.23
N ASN A 128 14.08 -23.69 17.33
CA ASN A 128 14.06 -22.57 16.39
C ASN A 128 12.70 -21.88 16.28
N VAL A 129 11.70 -22.34 17.02
CA VAL A 129 10.42 -21.67 17.19
C VAL A 129 10.08 -21.67 18.68
N SER A 130 9.66 -20.52 19.23
CA SER A 130 9.22 -20.39 20.62
C SER A 130 7.87 -19.66 20.67
N GLN A 131 6.92 -20.18 21.42
CA GLN A 131 5.57 -19.59 21.52
C GLN A 131 5.05 -19.69 22.95
N TRP A 132 4.32 -18.65 23.38
CA TRP A 132 3.60 -18.66 24.64
C TRP A 132 2.12 -18.30 24.48
N ALA A 133 1.22 -19.03 25.17
CA ALA A 133 -0.23 -18.88 25.03
C ALA A 133 -0.95 -18.37 26.30
N PHE A 134 -1.77 -17.34 26.11
CA PHE A 134 -2.68 -16.79 27.11
C PHE A 134 -3.84 -17.73 27.47
N CYS A 135 -4.41 -17.53 28.66
CA CYS A 135 -5.72 -18.04 29.06
C CYS A 135 -6.65 -16.83 29.19
N THR A 136 -6.99 -16.41 30.41
CA THR A 136 -7.92 -15.28 30.64
C THR A 136 -7.24 -13.98 31.02
N GLN A 137 -5.90 -13.92 31.06
CA GLN A 137 -5.14 -12.76 31.55
C GLN A 137 -5.55 -11.46 30.85
N LEU A 138 -5.77 -11.53 29.54
CA LEU A 138 -6.19 -10.37 28.73
C LEU A 138 -7.59 -9.84 29.06
N ASN A 139 -8.42 -10.55 29.84
CA ASN A 139 -9.68 -9.99 30.36
C ASN A 139 -9.45 -8.79 31.26
N TYR A 140 -8.40 -8.83 32.07
CA TYR A 140 -8.18 -7.88 33.14
C TYR A 140 -6.84 -7.13 33.02
N TYR A 141 -6.03 -7.44 32.00
CA TYR A 141 -4.84 -6.66 31.68
C TYR A 141 -5.20 -5.32 31.06
N ASP A 142 -4.56 -4.26 31.56
CA ASP A 142 -4.57 -2.97 30.90
C ASP A 142 -3.56 -2.93 29.73
N SER A 143 -3.55 -1.83 28.98
CA SER A 143 -2.66 -1.68 27.83
C SER A 143 -1.18 -1.63 28.22
N SER A 144 -0.84 -1.21 29.44
CA SER A 144 0.55 -1.18 29.93
C SER A 144 1.05 -2.60 30.16
N GLN A 145 0.23 -3.47 30.77
CA GLN A 145 0.62 -4.86 31.01
C GLN A 145 0.78 -5.66 29.72
N VAL A 146 0.00 -5.34 28.68
CA VAL A 146 0.21 -5.93 27.36
C VAL A 146 1.45 -5.36 26.68
N GLN A 147 1.79 -4.09 26.91
CA GLN A 147 3.07 -3.55 26.44
C GLN A 147 4.26 -4.25 27.11
N ASP A 148 4.18 -4.55 28.40
CA ASP A 148 5.22 -5.31 29.12
C ASP A 148 5.44 -6.70 28.49
N TYR A 149 4.37 -7.37 28.05
CA TYR A 149 4.46 -8.62 27.29
C TYR A 149 5.20 -8.44 25.96
N LEU A 150 4.81 -7.44 25.18
CA LEU A 150 5.39 -7.17 23.87
C LEU A 150 6.88 -6.82 23.97
N ASP A 151 7.26 -6.01 24.95
CA ASP A 151 8.65 -5.63 25.23
C ASP A 151 9.48 -6.84 25.68
N ALA A 152 8.91 -7.72 26.52
CA ALA A 152 9.57 -8.94 26.97
C ALA A 152 9.81 -9.93 25.81
N MET A 153 8.81 -10.13 24.94
CA MET A 153 8.95 -10.96 23.74
C MET A 153 9.99 -10.40 22.78
N ALA A 154 9.99 -9.08 22.54
CA ALA A 154 10.97 -8.41 21.69
C ALA A 154 12.40 -8.56 22.21
N ARG A 155 12.57 -8.53 23.54
CA ARG A 155 13.86 -8.80 24.18
C ARG A 155 14.32 -10.24 23.95
N LEU A 156 13.43 -11.22 24.15
CA LEU A 156 13.75 -12.62 23.91
C LEU A 156 14.16 -12.86 22.45
N GLU A 157 13.48 -12.24 21.49
CA GLU A 157 13.86 -12.29 20.06
C GLU A 157 15.25 -11.66 19.81
N ALA A 158 15.51 -10.49 20.37
CA ALA A 158 16.78 -9.80 20.21
C ALA A 158 17.96 -10.60 20.78
N ASP A 159 17.73 -11.28 21.91
CA ASP A 159 18.72 -12.13 22.57
C ASP A 159 18.90 -13.48 21.84
N ASN A 160 17.93 -13.92 21.03
CA ASN A 160 17.91 -15.23 20.35
C ASN A 160 17.60 -15.13 18.84
N PRO A 161 18.50 -14.54 18.01
CA PRO A 161 18.24 -14.29 16.59
C PRO A 161 18.07 -15.54 15.70
N GLY A 162 18.37 -16.73 16.24
CA GLY A 162 18.14 -18.02 15.57
C GLY A 162 16.78 -18.66 15.87
N VAL A 163 15.97 -18.04 16.73
CA VAL A 163 14.67 -18.54 17.18
C VAL A 163 13.60 -17.56 16.71
N THR A 164 12.58 -18.07 16.03
CA THR A 164 11.38 -17.29 15.71
C THR A 164 10.43 -17.32 16.90
N PHE A 165 10.11 -16.15 17.45
CA PHE A 165 9.09 -16.04 18.48
C PHE A 165 7.74 -15.78 17.84
N VAL A 166 6.77 -16.63 18.17
CA VAL A 166 5.39 -16.51 17.71
C VAL A 166 4.60 -15.76 18.78
N TYR A 167 4.09 -14.60 18.40
CA TYR A 167 3.14 -13.81 19.18
C TYR A 167 1.75 -14.41 19.02
N MET A 168 0.89 -14.18 20.00
CA MET A 168 -0.41 -14.84 20.04
C MET A 168 -1.47 -13.96 20.69
N THR A 169 -2.66 -13.88 20.10
CA THR A 169 -3.82 -13.26 20.75
C THR A 169 -4.37 -14.19 21.84
N GLY A 170 -5.11 -13.63 22.82
CA GLY A 170 -5.92 -14.44 23.74
C GLY A 170 -7.20 -14.96 23.06
N ASN A 171 -7.89 -15.91 23.70
CA ASN A 171 -9.13 -16.52 23.16
C ASN A 171 -10.32 -15.56 23.10
N ALA A 172 -11.37 -15.87 22.35
CA ALA A 172 -12.57 -15.01 22.20
C ALA A 172 -13.78 -15.45 23.05
N GLN A 173 -13.59 -16.21 24.13
CA GLN A 173 -14.71 -16.87 24.85
C GLN A 173 -15.44 -16.01 25.89
N SER A 174 -14.99 -14.78 26.14
CA SER A 174 -15.62 -13.88 27.12
C SER A 174 -16.47 -12.82 26.41
N ASP A 175 -17.65 -12.52 26.95
CA ASP A 175 -18.49 -11.41 26.51
C ASP A 175 -18.45 -10.23 27.51
N GLY A 176 -19.31 -9.24 27.30
CA GLY A 176 -19.47 -8.10 28.19
C GLY A 176 -18.23 -7.21 28.29
N ALA A 177 -17.96 -6.67 29.48
CA ALA A 177 -16.84 -5.77 29.73
C ALA A 177 -15.48 -6.46 29.60
N ASP A 178 -15.38 -7.70 30.11
CA ASP A 178 -14.16 -8.49 30.09
C ASP A 178 -13.79 -8.90 28.66
N GLY A 179 -14.78 -9.34 27.87
CA GLY A 179 -14.62 -9.63 26.44
C GLY A 179 -14.21 -8.40 25.64
N TYR A 180 -14.78 -7.24 25.94
CA TYR A 180 -14.43 -5.99 25.28
C TYR A 180 -12.99 -5.57 25.60
N ASN A 181 -12.58 -5.64 26.88
CA ASN A 181 -11.19 -5.35 27.25
C ASN A 181 -10.22 -6.33 26.56
N ARG A 182 -10.55 -7.63 26.56
CA ARG A 182 -9.74 -8.64 25.87
C ARG A 182 -9.61 -8.35 24.39
N TYR A 183 -10.70 -8.01 23.71
CA TYR A 183 -10.66 -7.60 22.31
C TYR A 183 -9.70 -6.43 22.09
N GLN A 184 -9.80 -5.37 22.91
CA GLN A 184 -8.87 -4.24 22.82
C GLN A 184 -7.40 -4.63 23.06
N ARG A 185 -7.14 -5.63 23.91
CA ARG A 185 -5.78 -6.16 24.13
C ARG A 185 -5.30 -7.04 22.97
N ASN A 186 -6.19 -7.81 22.36
CA ASN A 186 -5.89 -8.57 21.15
C ASN A 186 -5.57 -7.62 19.98
N GLU A 187 -6.31 -6.53 19.80
CA GLU A 187 -6.00 -5.48 18.82
C GLU A 187 -4.62 -4.86 19.04
N GLN A 188 -4.24 -4.63 20.30
CA GLN A 188 -2.89 -4.14 20.62
C GLN A 188 -1.79 -5.12 20.18
N ILE A 189 -1.99 -6.43 20.39
CA ILE A 189 -1.03 -7.47 19.96
C ILE A 189 -0.99 -7.58 18.44
N ARG A 190 -2.15 -7.55 17.77
CA ARG A 190 -2.27 -7.56 16.29
C ARG A 190 -1.50 -6.39 15.69
N GLN A 191 -1.76 -5.19 16.19
CA GLN A 191 -1.12 -3.96 15.73
C GLN A 191 0.40 -4.04 15.91
N TYR A 192 0.87 -4.49 17.08
CA TYR A 192 2.30 -4.66 17.31
C TYR A 192 2.95 -5.63 16.32
N CYS A 193 2.30 -6.77 16.03
CA CYS A 193 2.83 -7.76 15.11
C CYS A 193 2.89 -7.25 13.68
N VAL A 194 1.88 -6.50 13.25
CA VAL A 194 1.86 -5.82 11.95
C VAL A 194 2.98 -4.79 11.86
N ASP A 195 3.07 -3.87 12.82
CA ASP A 195 4.04 -2.77 12.82
C ASP A 195 5.50 -3.24 12.91
N ASN A 196 5.72 -4.36 13.60
CA ASN A 196 7.06 -4.90 13.84
C ASN A 196 7.35 -6.17 13.04
N ASN A 197 6.50 -6.48 12.06
CA ASN A 197 6.75 -7.53 11.08
C ASN A 197 6.98 -8.90 11.75
N LYS A 198 6.10 -9.26 12.68
CA LYS A 198 6.17 -10.45 13.54
C LYS A 198 5.30 -11.58 13.02
N VAL A 199 5.52 -12.77 13.60
CA VAL A 199 4.66 -13.94 13.39
C VAL A 199 3.56 -13.92 14.44
N LEU A 200 2.31 -13.86 14.01
CA LEU A 200 1.12 -13.85 14.86
C LEU A 200 0.28 -15.10 14.64
N PHE A 201 0.04 -15.85 15.71
CA PHE A 201 -1.01 -16.86 15.78
C PHE A 201 -2.29 -16.24 16.38
N ASP A 202 -3.26 -15.92 15.54
CA ASP A 202 -4.48 -15.22 15.95
C ASP A 202 -5.56 -16.18 16.47
N PHE A 203 -5.36 -16.62 17.71
CA PHE A 203 -6.27 -17.54 18.39
C PHE A 203 -7.69 -16.97 18.55
N ALA A 204 -7.83 -15.68 18.86
CA ALA A 204 -9.15 -15.05 18.96
C ALA A 204 -9.90 -15.09 17.63
N ASP A 205 -9.23 -14.81 16.52
CA ASP A 205 -9.88 -14.90 15.21
C ASP A 205 -10.31 -16.34 14.90
N LEU A 206 -9.44 -17.31 15.14
CA LEU A 206 -9.78 -18.74 14.99
C LEU A 206 -11.00 -19.16 15.83
N ASP A 207 -11.20 -18.59 17.03
CA ASP A 207 -12.38 -18.84 17.84
C ASP A 207 -13.67 -18.26 17.24
N CYS A 208 -13.59 -17.17 16.48
CA CYS A 208 -14.79 -16.42 16.05
C CYS A 208 -15.41 -16.94 14.76
N TRP A 209 -14.69 -17.78 13.99
CA TRP A 209 -15.09 -18.21 12.65
C TRP A 209 -15.29 -19.72 12.55
N HIS A 210 -16.48 -20.14 12.12
CA HIS A 210 -16.77 -21.55 11.82
C HIS A 210 -17.42 -21.68 10.44
N ASN A 211 -16.82 -22.46 9.53
CA ASN A 211 -17.34 -22.68 8.17
C ASN A 211 -17.71 -21.38 7.41
N GLY A 212 -16.93 -20.31 7.59
CA GLY A 212 -17.18 -19.01 6.98
C GLY A 212 -18.23 -18.15 7.68
N GLU A 213 -18.80 -18.60 8.80
CA GLU A 213 -19.69 -17.82 9.66
C GLU A 213 -18.90 -17.16 10.79
N PHE A 214 -19.02 -15.84 10.90
CA PHE A 214 -18.41 -15.03 11.96
C PHE A 214 -19.39 -14.79 13.10
N ASN A 215 -18.93 -14.93 14.35
CA ASN A 215 -19.71 -14.61 15.54
C ASN A 215 -19.18 -13.38 16.29
N SER A 216 -20.10 -12.59 16.84
CA SER A 216 -19.81 -11.35 17.56
C SER A 216 -20.95 -10.94 18.52
N TYR A 217 -20.68 -9.96 19.38
CA TYR A 217 -21.68 -9.28 20.20
C TYR A 217 -21.47 -7.77 20.22
N GLU A 218 -22.51 -7.01 20.55
CA GLU A 218 -22.45 -5.55 20.66
C GLU A 218 -22.11 -5.12 22.09
N TYR A 219 -21.10 -4.27 22.24
CA TYR A 219 -20.74 -3.66 23.51
C TYR A 219 -20.32 -2.20 23.33
N ASN A 220 -20.98 -1.28 24.03
CA ASN A 220 -20.73 0.17 23.95
C ASN A 220 -20.68 0.72 22.50
N GLY A 221 -21.48 0.15 21.59
CA GLY A 221 -21.52 0.55 20.17
C GLY A 221 -20.36 0.02 19.32
N THR A 222 -19.59 -0.95 19.84
CA THR A 222 -18.56 -1.69 19.12
C THR A 222 -19.01 -3.13 18.92
N THR A 223 -18.88 -3.63 17.69
CA THR A 223 -19.00 -5.06 17.38
C THR A 223 -17.74 -5.77 17.84
N VAL A 224 -17.88 -6.65 18.83
CA VAL A 224 -16.76 -7.37 19.47
C VAL A 224 -16.78 -8.83 19.01
N PRO A 225 -15.69 -9.37 18.46
CA PRO A 225 -15.59 -10.78 18.12
C PRO A 225 -15.83 -11.68 19.34
N LEU A 226 -16.56 -12.79 19.14
CA LEU A 226 -16.90 -13.74 20.19
C LEU A 226 -16.78 -15.16 19.66
N GLU A 227 -16.36 -16.09 20.51
CA GLU A 227 -16.29 -17.51 20.18
C GLU A 227 -17.58 -17.98 19.49
N HIS A 228 -17.42 -18.67 18.36
CA HIS A 228 -18.53 -19.19 17.59
C HIS A 228 -19.36 -20.18 18.43
N PRO A 229 -20.70 -20.16 18.39
CA PRO A 229 -21.51 -21.05 19.22
C PRO A 229 -21.24 -22.56 19.02
N ASP A 230 -20.71 -22.96 17.85
CA ASP A 230 -20.30 -24.34 17.56
C ASP A 230 -19.01 -24.76 18.30
N PHE A 231 -18.28 -23.81 18.86
CA PHE A 231 -17.08 -24.05 19.67
C PHE A 231 -17.35 -24.01 21.17
N ASN A 232 -18.57 -23.65 21.59
CA ASN A 232 -18.98 -23.73 23.00
C ASN A 232 -18.91 -25.17 23.53
N GLY A 233 -17.94 -25.43 24.41
CA GLY A 233 -17.73 -26.74 25.03
C GLY A 233 -16.80 -26.64 26.23
N ASP A 234 -16.65 -27.74 26.98
CA ASP A 234 -15.73 -27.80 28.13
C ASP A 234 -14.97 -29.14 28.15
N TYR A 235 -14.67 -29.67 26.96
CA TYR A 235 -14.11 -31.02 26.80
C TYR A 235 -12.59 -31.02 26.64
N TYR A 236 -12.08 -30.10 25.81
CA TYR A 236 -10.65 -30.06 25.43
C TYR A 236 -10.13 -28.64 25.69
N ALA A 237 -9.76 -28.38 26.94
CA ALA A 237 -9.33 -27.05 27.39
C ALA A 237 -10.36 -25.95 27.11
N HIS A 238 -11.56 -26.15 27.64
CA HIS A 238 -12.68 -25.20 27.57
C HIS A 238 -13.27 -24.98 26.16
N THR A 239 -13.13 -25.93 25.24
CA THR A 239 -13.77 -25.84 23.91
C THR A 239 -14.18 -27.23 23.36
N THR A 240 -14.63 -27.28 22.10
CA THR A 240 -14.98 -28.50 21.36
C THR A 240 -13.81 -29.08 20.55
N GLU A 241 -13.93 -30.35 20.14
CA GLU A 241 -12.95 -30.99 19.23
C GLU A 241 -12.81 -30.21 17.90
N SER A 242 -13.91 -29.69 17.38
CA SER A 242 -13.95 -28.92 16.12
C SER A 242 -13.05 -27.69 16.20
N SER A 243 -13.14 -26.96 17.32
CA SER A 243 -12.31 -25.79 17.62
C SER A 243 -10.82 -26.17 17.71
N CYS A 244 -10.48 -27.24 18.44
CA CYS A 244 -9.10 -27.73 18.52
C CYS A 244 -8.55 -28.12 17.14
N ARG A 245 -9.34 -28.83 16.32
CA ARG A 245 -8.94 -29.22 14.95
C ARG A 245 -8.63 -28.02 14.07
N GLN A 246 -9.45 -26.96 14.14
CA GLN A 246 -9.20 -25.73 13.39
C GLN A 246 -7.85 -25.11 13.79
N LYS A 247 -7.55 -25.04 15.08
CA LYS A 247 -6.26 -24.54 15.60
C LYS A 247 -5.09 -25.43 15.22
N GLY A 248 -5.26 -26.76 15.27
CA GLY A 248 -4.24 -27.71 14.80
C GLY A 248 -3.90 -27.50 13.31
N ARG A 249 -4.90 -27.22 12.48
CA ARG A 249 -4.68 -26.92 11.05
C ARG A 249 -3.92 -25.62 10.88
N ALA A 250 -4.29 -24.59 11.64
CA ALA A 250 -3.59 -23.31 11.68
C ALA A 250 -2.13 -23.45 12.14
N VAL A 251 -1.83 -24.35 13.08
CA VAL A 251 -0.44 -24.66 13.48
C VAL A 251 0.34 -25.21 12.30
N TRP A 252 -0.17 -26.22 11.59
CA TRP A 252 0.53 -26.76 10.41
C TRP A 252 0.75 -25.71 9.32
N TRP A 253 -0.24 -24.84 9.08
CA TRP A 253 -0.11 -23.73 8.14
C TRP A 253 0.96 -22.72 8.57
N MET A 254 0.96 -22.30 9.84
CA MET A 254 1.99 -21.43 10.42
C MET A 254 3.38 -22.01 10.19
N LEU A 255 3.57 -23.27 10.54
CA LEU A 255 4.85 -23.95 10.41
C LEU A 255 5.28 -24.05 8.94
N ALA A 256 4.33 -24.26 8.01
CA ALA A 256 4.62 -24.25 6.58
C ALA A 256 5.09 -22.86 6.10
N ARG A 257 4.41 -21.78 6.52
CA ARG A 257 4.82 -20.38 6.22
C ARG A 257 6.23 -20.09 6.76
N LEU A 258 6.54 -20.54 7.99
CA LEU A 258 7.89 -20.41 8.57
C LEU A 258 8.98 -21.15 7.79
N ARG A 259 8.61 -22.18 7.02
CA ARG A 259 9.52 -22.89 6.11
C ARG A 259 9.59 -22.27 4.70
N GLY A 260 8.96 -21.11 4.51
CA GLY A 260 8.96 -20.38 3.24
C GLY A 260 8.00 -20.96 2.20
N TRP A 261 7.09 -21.83 2.61
CA TRP A 261 5.94 -22.18 1.76
C TRP A 261 4.95 -21.03 1.81
N GLU A 262 4.52 -20.57 0.64
CA GLU A 262 3.42 -19.64 0.49
C GLU A 262 2.26 -20.39 -0.17
N PRO A 263 1.00 -20.19 0.27
CA PRO A 263 -0.14 -20.74 -0.44
C PRO A 263 -0.09 -20.25 -1.89
N SER A 264 -0.41 -21.14 -2.84
CA SER A 264 -0.44 -20.72 -4.24
C SER A 264 -1.45 -19.58 -4.38
N PRO A 265 -1.14 -18.52 -5.15
CA PRO A 265 -2.14 -17.51 -5.43
C PRO A 265 -3.34 -18.21 -6.07
N PRO A 266 -4.55 -17.74 -5.77
CA PRO A 266 -5.77 -18.34 -6.24
C PRO A 266 -5.73 -18.62 -7.74
N SER A 267 -6.03 -19.85 -8.16
CA SER A 267 -6.41 -20.07 -9.55
C SER A 267 -7.79 -19.44 -9.74
N GLY A 268 -7.86 -18.27 -10.39
CA GLY A 268 -9.13 -17.66 -10.73
C GLY A 268 -9.07 -16.16 -11.02
N TYR A 269 -8.34 -15.38 -10.22
CA TYR A 269 -8.29 -13.93 -10.35
C TYR A 269 -6.93 -13.36 -9.95
N SER A 270 -6.66 -12.11 -10.32
CA SER A 270 -5.45 -11.36 -9.95
C SER A 270 -5.79 -10.02 -9.32
N VAL A 271 -4.95 -9.55 -8.40
CA VAL A 271 -5.03 -8.19 -7.81
C VAL A 271 -3.85 -7.34 -8.27
N THR A 272 -4.08 -6.08 -8.63
CA THR A 272 -3.01 -5.17 -9.09
C THR A 272 -3.33 -3.71 -8.75
N PRO A 273 -2.41 -2.96 -8.10
CA PRO A 273 -1.14 -3.42 -7.57
C PRO A 273 -1.32 -4.36 -6.36
N THR A 274 -0.29 -5.14 -6.04
CA THR A 274 -0.25 -6.00 -4.84
C THR A 274 0.22 -5.26 -3.59
N SER A 275 0.58 -3.99 -3.72
CA SER A 275 0.98 -3.11 -2.63
C SER A 275 0.66 -1.65 -2.96
N ILE A 276 0.15 -0.91 -1.97
CA ILE A 276 -0.11 0.53 -2.03
C ILE A 276 0.63 1.18 -0.86
N ASP A 277 1.44 2.19 -1.16
CA ASP A 277 2.07 3.04 -0.15
C ASP A 277 1.49 4.45 -0.30
N PHE A 278 0.75 4.88 0.71
CA PHE A 278 0.14 6.21 0.77
C PHE A 278 1.16 7.29 1.16
N GLY A 279 2.39 6.91 1.49
CA GLY A 279 3.39 7.85 1.97
C GLY A 279 2.90 8.53 3.25
N GLN A 280 3.08 9.84 3.34
CA GLN A 280 2.75 10.62 4.53
C GLN A 280 1.42 11.37 4.35
N VAL A 281 0.47 11.16 5.26
CA VAL A 281 -0.86 11.80 5.28
C VAL A 281 -1.06 12.47 6.64
N GLN A 282 -1.68 13.65 6.67
CA GLN A 282 -1.92 14.35 7.93
C GLN A 282 -2.98 13.67 8.78
N ILE A 283 -2.80 13.74 10.11
CA ILE A 283 -3.85 13.30 11.02
C ILE A 283 -5.16 14.04 10.73
N GLU A 284 -6.29 13.32 10.81
CA GLU A 284 -7.64 13.82 10.48
C GLU A 284 -7.91 14.09 8.98
N GLU A 285 -6.92 13.92 8.11
CA GLU A 285 -7.08 13.92 6.65
C GLU A 285 -7.13 12.49 6.11
N SER A 286 -7.41 12.38 4.80
CA SER A 286 -7.41 11.09 4.11
C SER A 286 -6.85 11.18 2.70
N ASP A 287 -6.17 10.13 2.27
CA ASP A 287 -5.80 9.91 0.87
C ASP A 287 -6.43 8.62 0.35
N SER A 288 -6.61 8.49 -0.97
CA SER A 288 -7.25 7.33 -1.58
C SER A 288 -6.53 6.85 -2.82
N GLU A 289 -6.34 5.53 -2.91
CA GLU A 289 -5.68 4.84 -4.01
C GLU A 289 -6.55 3.67 -4.49
N ILE A 290 -6.28 3.14 -5.68
CA ILE A 290 -7.08 2.06 -6.27
C ILE A 290 -6.23 0.81 -6.49
N PHE A 291 -6.80 -0.35 -6.17
CA PHE A 291 -6.36 -1.62 -6.77
C PHE A 291 -7.48 -2.28 -7.54
N THR A 292 -7.11 -3.01 -8.59
CA THR A 292 -8.02 -3.68 -9.49
C THR A 292 -7.98 -5.19 -9.26
N ILE A 293 -9.15 -5.80 -9.12
CA ILE A 293 -9.34 -7.24 -9.14
C ILE A 293 -9.75 -7.62 -10.56
N THR A 294 -9.07 -8.57 -11.19
CA THR A 294 -9.39 -9.05 -12.55
C THR A 294 -9.60 -10.55 -12.54
N ASN A 295 -10.72 -11.02 -13.06
CA ASN A 295 -10.90 -12.46 -13.33
C ASN A 295 -9.99 -12.87 -14.50
N VAL A 296 -9.06 -13.79 -14.23
CA VAL A 296 -8.10 -14.30 -15.22
C VAL A 296 -8.36 -15.78 -15.56
N ASP A 297 -9.47 -16.34 -15.07
CA ASP A 297 -9.91 -17.69 -15.40
C ASP A 297 -10.76 -17.73 -16.68
N THR A 298 -11.15 -18.95 -17.04
CA THR A 298 -12.06 -19.29 -18.13
C THR A 298 -13.52 -19.42 -17.69
N ILE A 299 -13.80 -19.25 -16.39
CA ILE A 299 -15.14 -19.27 -15.79
C ILE A 299 -15.34 -18.06 -14.86
N PRO A 300 -16.58 -17.67 -14.54
CA PRO A 300 -16.85 -16.62 -13.56
C PRO A 300 -16.29 -16.95 -12.18
N VAL A 301 -15.80 -15.94 -11.46
CA VAL A 301 -15.22 -16.07 -10.11
C VAL A 301 -16.03 -15.24 -9.12
N THR A 302 -16.41 -15.86 -8.00
CA THR A 302 -17.07 -15.17 -6.88
C THR A 302 -16.03 -14.62 -5.90
N ILE A 303 -16.14 -13.32 -5.59
CA ILE A 303 -15.45 -12.63 -4.49
C ILE A 303 -16.45 -12.51 -3.34
N ASP A 304 -16.17 -13.18 -2.23
CA ASP A 304 -17.10 -13.27 -1.10
C ASP A 304 -17.08 -11.99 -0.26
N SER A 305 -15.89 -11.47 0.01
CA SER A 305 -15.67 -10.24 0.77
C SER A 305 -14.29 -9.66 0.49
N ILE A 306 -14.09 -8.41 0.90
CA ILE A 306 -12.79 -7.75 0.89
C ILE A 306 -12.67 -7.04 2.24
N VAL A 307 -11.60 -7.33 2.98
CA VAL A 307 -11.45 -6.86 4.36
C VAL A 307 -10.05 -6.28 4.55
N SER A 308 -9.96 -5.12 5.20
CA SER A 308 -8.71 -4.59 5.70
C SER A 308 -8.53 -5.03 7.16
N ASN A 309 -7.35 -5.53 7.51
CA ASN A 309 -7.01 -5.86 8.89
C ASN A 309 -6.64 -4.62 9.74
N ASN A 310 -6.56 -3.44 9.14
CA ASN A 310 -6.26 -2.20 9.83
C ASN A 310 -7.30 -1.13 9.45
N SER A 311 -8.02 -0.68 10.48
CA SER A 311 -9.18 0.22 10.34
C SER A 311 -8.86 1.61 9.78
N VAL A 312 -7.58 2.03 9.78
CA VAL A 312 -7.19 3.28 9.10
C VAL A 312 -7.22 3.17 7.59
N PHE A 313 -7.24 1.96 7.03
CA PHE A 313 -7.41 1.70 5.60
C PHE A 313 -8.83 1.18 5.37
N THR A 314 -9.72 2.06 4.90
CA THR A 314 -11.12 1.74 4.61
C THR A 314 -11.32 1.43 3.14
N LEU A 315 -12.33 0.61 2.80
CA LEU A 315 -12.52 0.06 1.47
C LEU A 315 -13.88 0.44 0.91
N THR A 316 -13.92 0.94 -0.33
CA THR A 316 -15.16 1.18 -1.06
C THR A 316 -15.07 0.73 -2.52
N ASP A 317 -16.21 0.43 -3.13
CA ASP A 317 -16.36 0.32 -4.58
C ASP A 317 -16.83 1.67 -5.12
N LEU A 318 -15.90 2.63 -5.22
CA LEU A 318 -16.17 4.00 -5.68
C LEU A 318 -17.38 4.63 -4.95
N GLY A 319 -17.36 4.56 -3.61
CA GLY A 319 -18.42 5.07 -2.73
C GLY A 319 -19.57 4.11 -2.44
N ARG A 320 -19.45 2.82 -2.78
CA ARG A 320 -20.43 1.75 -2.42
C ARG A 320 -19.84 0.74 -1.44
N SER A 321 -20.68 0.23 -0.54
CA SER A 321 -20.31 -0.85 0.40
C SER A 321 -20.04 -2.17 -0.35
N LEU A 322 -18.95 -2.85 0.03
CA LEU A 322 -18.49 -4.11 -0.55
C LEU A 322 -19.24 -5.30 0.06
N ALA A 323 -20.42 -5.62 -0.48
CA ALA A 323 -21.01 -6.95 -0.32
C ALA A 323 -20.54 -7.85 -1.48
N GLY A 324 -20.28 -9.13 -1.21
CA GLY A 324 -19.72 -10.08 -2.18
C GLY A 324 -20.35 -10.01 -3.58
N PHE A 325 -19.52 -10.22 -4.61
CA PHE A 325 -19.87 -10.05 -6.02
C PHE A 325 -19.24 -11.14 -6.89
N THR A 326 -19.68 -11.26 -8.13
CA THR A 326 -19.11 -12.19 -9.12
C THR A 326 -18.51 -11.39 -10.27
N LEU A 327 -17.31 -11.77 -10.69
CA LEU A 327 -16.64 -11.27 -11.88
C LEU A 327 -16.79 -12.30 -13.01
N GLU A 328 -17.39 -11.88 -14.12
CA GLU A 328 -17.39 -12.66 -15.36
C GLU A 328 -15.97 -12.79 -15.93
N VAL A 329 -15.79 -13.65 -16.93
CA VAL A 329 -14.48 -13.86 -17.58
C VAL A 329 -13.95 -12.55 -18.16
N ASP A 330 -12.67 -12.25 -17.88
CA ASP A 330 -11.98 -11.00 -18.23
C ASP A 330 -12.58 -9.72 -17.59
N GLU A 331 -13.53 -9.84 -16.66
CA GLU A 331 -14.08 -8.69 -15.94
C GLU A 331 -13.12 -8.21 -14.86
N SER A 332 -12.97 -6.89 -14.79
CA SER A 332 -12.20 -6.22 -13.75
C SER A 332 -13.12 -5.36 -12.88
N LYS A 333 -12.73 -5.21 -11.62
CA LYS A 333 -13.38 -4.31 -10.68
C LYS A 333 -12.34 -3.55 -9.86
N ASP A 334 -12.50 -2.23 -9.84
CA ASP A 334 -11.66 -1.33 -9.08
C ASP A 334 -12.19 -1.20 -7.65
N ILE A 335 -11.27 -1.25 -6.70
CA ILE A 335 -11.53 -1.10 -5.27
C ILE A 335 -10.71 0.11 -4.81
N GLU A 336 -11.41 1.09 -4.24
CA GLU A 336 -10.81 2.26 -3.63
C GLU A 336 -10.44 1.94 -2.19
N VAL A 337 -9.20 2.26 -1.84
CA VAL A 337 -8.64 2.15 -0.49
C VAL A 337 -8.38 3.55 0.01
N THR A 338 -9.00 3.92 1.12
CA THR A 338 -8.82 5.23 1.76
C THR A 338 -8.00 5.08 3.03
N PHE A 339 -6.84 5.71 3.10
CA PHE A 339 -6.01 5.82 4.30
C PHE A 339 -6.37 7.07 5.09
N SER A 340 -6.72 6.92 6.37
CA SER A 340 -7.11 8.01 7.28
C SER A 340 -6.36 7.88 8.62
N PRO A 341 -5.12 8.39 8.72
CA PRO A 341 -4.35 8.30 9.96
C PRO A 341 -4.98 9.12 11.09
N THR A 342 -4.87 8.61 12.31
CA THR A 342 -5.46 9.22 13.53
C THR A 342 -4.41 9.67 14.54
N ALA A 343 -3.15 9.33 14.31
CA ALA A 343 -2.01 9.66 15.15
C ALA A 343 -0.74 9.78 14.31
N VAL A 344 0.25 10.49 14.86
CA VAL A 344 1.58 10.63 14.22
C VAL A 344 2.38 9.35 14.42
N GLN A 345 2.30 8.44 13.45
CA GLN A 345 2.98 7.16 13.44
C GLN A 345 2.96 6.54 12.04
N THR A 346 3.79 5.53 11.82
CA THR A 346 3.66 4.64 10.66
C THR A 346 2.49 3.67 10.87
N TYR A 347 1.75 3.41 9.80
CA TYR A 347 0.68 2.44 9.70
C TYR A 347 1.04 1.43 8.63
N SER A 348 0.74 0.16 8.90
CA SER A 348 0.76 -0.88 7.89
C SER A 348 -0.48 -1.77 8.05
N GLY A 349 -0.88 -2.42 6.96
CA GLY A 349 -2.04 -3.28 6.92
C GLY A 349 -2.01 -4.21 5.72
N VAL A 350 -2.95 -5.13 5.70
CA VAL A 350 -3.19 -6.08 4.62
C VAL A 350 -4.67 -6.04 4.30
N ILE A 351 -4.98 -5.85 3.02
CA ILE A 351 -6.31 -6.02 2.47
C ILE A 351 -6.39 -7.42 1.90
N THR A 352 -7.29 -8.24 2.42
CA THR A 352 -7.53 -9.60 1.96
C THR A 352 -8.79 -9.64 1.11
N VAL A 353 -8.64 -10.10 -0.13
CA VAL A 353 -9.73 -10.44 -1.05
C VAL A 353 -10.07 -11.91 -0.83
N TYR A 354 -11.29 -12.19 -0.36
CA TYR A 354 -11.76 -13.53 -0.05
C TYR A 354 -12.48 -14.14 -1.24
N SER A 355 -12.11 -15.39 -1.56
CA SER A 355 -12.85 -16.21 -2.52
C SER A 355 -12.84 -17.67 -2.13
N SER A 356 -14.02 -18.20 -1.83
CA SER A 356 -14.33 -19.60 -1.58
C SER A 356 -14.17 -20.48 -2.80
N GLN A 357 -14.09 -19.90 -4.00
CA GLN A 357 -13.95 -20.61 -5.27
C GLN A 357 -12.50 -20.66 -5.77
N ALA A 358 -11.76 -19.58 -5.61
CA ALA A 358 -10.46 -19.42 -6.23
C ALA A 358 -9.29 -19.43 -5.23
N GLY A 359 -9.51 -19.12 -3.94
CA GLY A 359 -8.48 -18.84 -2.93
C GLY A 359 -8.34 -17.34 -2.64
N ASN A 360 -7.61 -16.96 -1.59
CA ASN A 360 -7.52 -15.55 -1.15
C ASN A 360 -6.31 -14.83 -1.79
N SER A 361 -6.44 -13.53 -2.04
CA SER A 361 -5.35 -12.65 -2.46
C SER A 361 -5.16 -11.52 -1.48
N GLU A 362 -3.95 -11.00 -1.38
CA GLU A 362 -3.61 -9.91 -0.46
C GLU A 362 -3.08 -8.69 -1.23
N VAL A 363 -3.43 -7.50 -0.75
CA VAL A 363 -2.87 -6.21 -1.15
C VAL A 363 -2.29 -5.55 0.09
N ASN A 364 -0.98 -5.34 0.10
CA ASN A 364 -0.29 -4.69 1.22
C ASN A 364 -0.55 -3.20 1.20
N VAL A 365 -0.79 -2.60 2.36
CA VAL A 365 -1.03 -1.15 2.48
C VAL A 365 -0.13 -0.55 3.56
N SER A 366 0.44 0.63 3.28
CA SER A 366 1.26 1.39 4.23
C SER A 366 1.02 2.88 4.12
N GLY A 367 1.30 3.60 5.19
CA GLY A 367 1.32 5.06 5.21
C GLY A 367 1.84 5.59 6.55
N GLU A 368 2.09 6.88 6.66
CA GLU A 368 2.56 7.54 7.87
C GLU A 368 1.65 8.71 8.20
N GLY A 369 1.06 8.70 9.40
CA GLY A 369 0.36 9.85 9.96
C GLY A 369 1.36 10.93 10.37
N THR A 370 1.11 12.17 9.99
CA THR A 370 1.98 13.32 10.33
C THR A 370 1.17 14.48 10.91
N ASP A 371 1.84 15.35 11.70
CA ASP A 371 1.26 16.59 12.20
C ASP A 371 1.20 17.67 11.10
N SER A 372 0.25 18.60 11.23
CA SER A 372 0.22 19.79 10.38
C SER A 372 1.50 20.63 10.52
N PRO A 373 2.09 21.12 9.42
CA PRO A 373 3.25 21.99 9.47
C PRO A 373 2.93 23.28 10.25
N SER A 374 3.92 23.78 10.98
CA SER A 374 3.79 25.00 11.78
C SER A 374 4.59 26.16 11.17
N GLY A 375 3.98 27.35 11.09
CA GLY A 375 4.57 28.55 10.48
C GLY A 375 4.00 28.85 9.08
N GLY A 376 4.51 29.86 8.37
CA GLY A 376 4.00 30.22 7.02
C GLY A 376 2.59 30.83 7.03
N TYR A 377 2.05 31.09 5.82
CA TYR A 377 0.68 31.57 5.64
C TYR A 377 -0.25 30.44 5.20
N HIS A 378 -1.26 30.13 5.99
CA HIS A 378 -2.18 29.02 5.73
C HIS A 378 -3.42 29.49 4.96
N VAL A 379 -3.83 28.72 3.95
CA VAL A 379 -4.99 29.01 3.09
C VAL A 379 -5.81 27.75 2.83
N CYS A 380 -7.11 27.93 2.68
CA CYS A 380 -8.09 26.88 2.42
C CYS A 380 -9.37 27.50 1.83
N GLY A 381 -10.01 26.82 0.87
CA GLY A 381 -11.29 27.22 0.29
C GLY A 381 -11.20 28.30 -0.80
N ASP A 382 -12.22 29.15 -0.86
CA ASP A 382 -12.29 30.27 -1.81
C ASP A 382 -11.22 31.32 -1.53
N VAL A 383 -10.40 31.64 -2.54
CA VAL A 383 -9.30 32.59 -2.44
C VAL A 383 -9.37 33.68 -3.52
N ASP A 384 -8.98 34.89 -3.12
CA ASP A 384 -8.86 36.06 -3.97
C ASP A 384 -7.81 37.05 -3.43
N GLY A 385 -7.63 38.18 -4.13
CA GLY A 385 -6.82 39.29 -3.65
C GLY A 385 -5.35 39.15 -4.01
N VAL A 386 -4.45 39.59 -3.11
CA VAL A 386 -3.00 39.66 -3.37
C VAL A 386 -2.23 38.90 -2.30
N TRP A 387 -1.51 37.85 -2.69
CA TRP A 387 -0.56 37.11 -1.86
C TRP A 387 0.84 37.71 -2.00
N ASN A 388 1.48 38.02 -0.87
CA ASN A 388 2.85 38.56 -0.82
C ASN A 388 3.68 37.77 0.21
N TYR A 389 3.62 36.45 0.14
CA TYR A 389 4.24 35.53 1.09
C TYR A 389 5.37 34.76 0.41
N ASP A 390 6.44 34.48 1.16
CA ASP A 390 7.53 33.60 0.75
C ASP A 390 7.16 32.11 0.93
N LEU A 391 6.30 31.79 1.90
CA LEU A 391 5.82 30.44 2.17
C LEU A 391 4.32 30.42 2.52
N ILE A 392 3.57 29.60 1.78
CA ILE A 392 2.13 29.39 1.89
C ILE A 392 1.86 27.91 2.06
N TYR A 393 1.01 27.55 3.02
CA TYR A 393 0.50 26.19 3.21
C TYR A 393 -0.95 26.12 2.74
N VAL A 394 -1.26 25.14 1.89
CA VAL A 394 -2.62 24.87 1.43
C VAL A 394 -3.16 23.69 2.24
N ASP A 395 -4.13 23.96 3.09
CA ASP A 395 -4.65 23.01 4.09
C ASP A 395 -6.02 22.41 3.70
N CYS A 396 -6.56 22.76 2.53
CA CYS A 396 -7.73 22.11 1.95
C CYS A 396 -7.86 22.45 0.46
N ASP A 397 -8.89 21.91 -0.21
CA ASP A 397 -9.25 22.30 -1.58
C ASP A 397 -9.35 23.83 -1.71
N LEU A 398 -8.59 24.37 -2.65
CA LEU A 398 -8.49 25.78 -2.93
C LEU A 398 -9.28 26.10 -4.20
N GLN A 399 -10.02 27.19 -4.22
CA GLN A 399 -10.62 27.68 -5.47
C GLN A 399 -10.47 29.18 -5.65
N VAL A 400 -10.24 29.63 -6.88
CA VAL A 400 -10.48 31.03 -7.28
C VAL A 400 -11.84 31.06 -8.01
N PRO A 401 -12.92 31.56 -7.40
CA PRO A 401 -14.24 31.64 -8.05
C PRO A 401 -14.25 32.48 -9.33
N HIS A 402 -15.24 32.28 -10.21
CA HIS A 402 -15.33 32.88 -11.55
C HIS A 402 -15.10 34.41 -11.65
N ASP A 403 -15.54 35.18 -10.66
CA ASP A 403 -15.42 36.65 -10.67
C ASP A 403 -14.21 37.16 -9.88
N TYR A 404 -13.40 36.25 -9.32
CA TYR A 404 -12.30 36.59 -8.42
C TYR A 404 -10.96 36.59 -9.17
N THR A 405 -10.06 37.46 -8.72
CA THR A 405 -8.66 37.42 -9.15
C THR A 405 -7.79 37.17 -7.92
N LEU A 406 -6.99 36.11 -7.96
CA LEU A 406 -5.88 35.90 -7.05
C LEU A 406 -4.58 36.37 -7.73
N THR A 407 -3.85 37.29 -7.10
CA THR A 407 -2.55 37.78 -7.55
C THR A 407 -1.46 37.34 -6.60
N ILE A 408 -0.44 36.64 -7.07
CA ILE A 408 0.72 36.24 -6.28
C ILE A 408 1.87 37.16 -6.67
N ASN A 409 2.34 37.98 -5.72
CA ASN A 409 3.51 38.83 -5.84
C ASN A 409 4.65 38.19 -5.03
N PRO A 410 5.55 37.43 -5.67
CA PRO A 410 6.58 36.73 -4.92
C PRO A 410 7.60 37.74 -4.37
N PRO A 411 8.03 37.61 -3.11
CA PRO A 411 9.17 38.36 -2.60
C PRO A 411 10.48 37.87 -3.23
N ALA A 412 11.57 38.61 -3.03
CA ALA A 412 12.89 38.24 -3.55
C ALA A 412 13.30 36.85 -3.07
N GLY A 413 13.46 35.91 -4.01
CA GLY A 413 13.71 34.49 -3.73
C GLY A 413 12.52 33.56 -3.98
N GLY A 414 11.34 34.10 -4.30
CA GLY A 414 10.16 33.36 -4.70
C GLY A 414 9.10 33.15 -3.61
N THR A 415 8.04 32.42 -3.98
CA THR A 415 6.95 31.96 -3.12
C THR A 415 6.82 30.45 -3.22
N ASP A 416 6.85 29.75 -2.10
CA ASP A 416 6.52 28.33 -1.99
C ASP A 416 5.07 28.18 -1.56
N ILE A 417 4.31 27.41 -2.33
CA ILE A 417 2.92 27.07 -2.04
C ILE A 417 2.90 25.57 -1.83
N ILE A 418 2.89 25.17 -0.57
CA ILE A 418 3.02 23.78 -0.17
C ILE A 418 1.65 23.24 0.21
N PHE A 419 1.13 22.31 -0.59
CA PHE A 419 -0.05 21.55 -0.23
C PHE A 419 0.28 20.59 0.88
N THR A 420 -0.44 20.70 1.99
CA THR A 420 -0.22 19.89 3.19
C THR A 420 -1.01 18.59 3.13
N GLY A 421 -1.84 18.40 2.11
CA GLY A 421 -2.60 17.19 1.84
C GLY A 421 -2.97 17.10 0.36
N HIS A 422 -3.80 16.11 0.01
CA HIS A 422 -4.22 15.83 -1.37
C HIS A 422 -5.36 16.76 -1.80
N TYR A 423 -5.05 18.05 -1.90
CA TYR A 423 -6.04 19.07 -2.17
C TYR A 423 -5.99 19.58 -3.61
N LYS A 424 -7.15 19.96 -4.10
CA LYS A 424 -7.34 20.54 -5.43
C LYS A 424 -7.04 22.03 -5.40
N PHE A 425 -6.57 22.57 -6.52
CA PHE A 425 -6.55 24.01 -6.75
C PHE A 425 -7.32 24.36 -8.03
N CYS A 426 -8.58 24.74 -7.86
CA CYS A 426 -9.51 25.03 -8.93
C CYS A 426 -9.57 26.53 -9.25
N VAL A 427 -8.99 26.97 -10.36
CA VAL A 427 -9.07 28.37 -10.80
C VAL A 427 -10.22 28.54 -11.80
N TYR A 428 -11.37 28.99 -11.32
CA TYR A 428 -12.53 29.35 -12.15
C TYR A 428 -12.52 30.82 -12.58
N GLY A 429 -11.88 31.68 -11.78
CA GLY A 429 -11.62 33.09 -12.06
C GLY A 429 -10.24 33.30 -12.67
N ARG A 430 -9.47 34.26 -12.14
CA ARG A 430 -8.15 34.61 -12.67
C ARG A 430 -7.04 34.42 -11.64
N LEU A 431 -5.99 33.70 -12.00
CA LEU A 431 -4.74 33.64 -11.25
C LEU A 431 -3.69 34.51 -11.97
N VAL A 432 -3.08 35.47 -11.26
CA VAL A 432 -2.05 36.37 -11.77
C VAL A 432 -0.79 36.14 -10.95
N ILE A 433 0.35 35.87 -11.60
CA ILE A 433 1.65 35.80 -10.93
C ILE A 433 2.47 37.01 -11.39
N ASN A 434 2.86 37.87 -10.46
CA ASN A 434 3.50 39.15 -10.72
C ASN A 434 4.84 39.23 -9.97
N GLY A 435 5.85 38.60 -10.57
CA GLY A 435 7.24 38.57 -10.11
C GLY A 435 8.23 39.02 -11.20
N THR A 436 9.53 38.97 -10.89
CA THR A 436 10.62 39.23 -11.85
C THR A 436 11.23 37.93 -12.39
N GLU A 437 12.13 37.99 -13.38
CA GLU A 437 12.84 36.82 -13.93
C GLU A 437 13.62 35.99 -12.88
N GLU A 438 13.91 36.56 -11.70
CA GLU A 438 14.59 35.88 -10.59
C GLU A 438 13.62 35.28 -9.55
N ASP A 439 12.33 35.60 -9.62
CA ASP A 439 11.33 35.21 -8.63
C ASP A 439 10.54 33.98 -9.08
N SER A 440 10.59 32.88 -8.32
CA SER A 440 9.88 31.64 -8.64
C SER A 440 8.63 31.47 -7.78
N VAL A 441 7.49 31.09 -8.36
CA VAL A 441 6.36 30.50 -7.60
C VAL A 441 6.44 28.99 -7.75
N ARG A 442 6.52 28.27 -6.64
CA ARG A 442 6.69 26.81 -6.62
C ARG A 442 5.51 26.18 -5.91
N PHE A 443 4.75 25.35 -6.60
CA PHE A 443 3.74 24.49 -5.98
C PHE A 443 4.43 23.18 -5.56
N LEU A 444 4.45 22.91 -4.27
CA LEU A 444 5.14 21.80 -3.63
C LEU A 444 4.14 20.98 -2.81
N PHE A 445 4.51 19.76 -2.41
CA PHE A 445 3.77 18.96 -1.46
C PHE A 445 4.69 18.65 -0.27
N LEU A 446 4.15 18.66 0.94
CA LEU A 446 4.97 18.63 2.16
C LEU A 446 5.64 17.28 2.44
N TYR A 447 5.21 16.23 1.74
CA TYR A 447 5.37 14.83 2.10
C TYR A 447 5.69 14.04 0.81
N GLU A 448 6.95 13.62 0.61
CA GLU A 448 7.47 13.18 -0.69
C GLU A 448 6.92 11.83 -1.19
N SER A 449 6.79 11.70 -2.52
CA SER A 449 6.54 10.48 -3.36
C SER A 449 5.22 10.42 -4.16
N SER A 450 4.52 11.52 -4.41
CA SER A 450 3.24 11.50 -5.15
C SER A 450 3.23 12.45 -6.35
N ARG A 451 2.67 11.98 -7.47
CA ARG A 451 2.58 12.69 -8.77
C ARG A 451 1.88 14.03 -8.59
N ILE A 452 2.56 15.16 -8.91
CA ILE A 452 1.95 16.50 -8.94
C ILE A 452 0.76 16.46 -9.91
N THR A 453 -0.50 16.51 -9.46
CA THR A 453 -1.64 16.44 -10.38
C THR A 453 -2.21 17.84 -10.64
N VAL A 454 -2.31 18.24 -11.92
CA VAL A 454 -2.95 19.48 -12.35
C VAL A 454 -4.19 19.10 -13.14
N GLU A 455 -5.36 19.15 -12.50
CA GLU A 455 -6.60 18.69 -13.10
C GLU A 455 -7.69 19.76 -13.23
N ASN A 456 -8.47 19.70 -14.31
CA ASN A 456 -9.67 20.53 -14.53
C ASN A 456 -9.43 22.04 -14.52
N CYS A 457 -8.22 22.50 -14.86
CA CYS A 457 -7.84 23.91 -14.85
C CYS A 457 -8.03 24.59 -16.22
N LEU A 458 -8.37 25.88 -16.23
CA LEU A 458 -8.31 26.75 -17.41
C LEU A 458 -7.16 27.77 -17.24
N PHE A 459 -6.19 27.72 -18.14
CA PHE A 459 -5.09 28.68 -18.27
C PHE A 459 -5.33 29.54 -19.51
N GLU A 460 -5.89 30.74 -19.33
CA GLU A 460 -6.28 31.64 -20.43
C GLU A 460 -5.61 33.03 -20.35
N ASP A 461 -5.21 33.58 -21.49
CA ASP A 461 -4.68 34.95 -21.66
C ASP A 461 -3.44 35.29 -20.77
N ASN A 462 -2.59 34.30 -20.49
CA ASN A 462 -1.38 34.52 -19.70
C ASN A 462 -0.16 34.87 -20.58
N SER A 463 0.86 35.51 -20.01
CA SER A 463 2.08 35.91 -20.73
C SER A 463 3.34 35.73 -19.88
N ALA A 464 4.40 35.15 -20.47
CA ALA A 464 5.72 34.99 -19.85
C ALA A 464 6.87 35.44 -20.76
N ASP A 465 7.96 35.95 -20.17
CA ASP A 465 9.14 36.41 -20.93
C ASP A 465 10.12 35.28 -21.31
N ASP A 466 10.02 34.11 -20.67
CA ASP A 466 10.78 32.90 -21.01
C ASP A 466 9.85 31.77 -21.48
N GLY A 467 9.41 30.85 -20.61
CA GLY A 467 8.55 29.76 -21.04
C GLY A 467 7.38 29.46 -20.11
N GLY A 468 6.37 28.78 -20.65
CA GLY A 468 5.19 28.33 -19.90
C GLY A 468 4.25 29.48 -19.56
N GLY A 469 3.78 30.20 -20.59
CA GLY A 469 2.83 31.31 -20.42
C GLY A 469 1.63 30.90 -19.57
N GLY A 470 1.06 29.71 -19.82
CA GLY A 470 0.07 29.08 -18.94
C GLY A 470 0.71 28.35 -17.76
N LEU A 471 1.68 27.46 -18.02
CA LEU A 471 2.32 26.65 -16.99
C LEU A 471 3.78 26.29 -17.34
N HIS A 472 4.70 26.53 -16.41
CA HIS A 472 6.11 26.15 -16.55
C HIS A 472 6.45 25.04 -15.54
N VAL A 473 6.98 23.93 -16.03
CA VAL A 473 7.27 22.72 -15.25
C VAL A 473 8.73 22.35 -15.40
N ARG A 474 9.49 22.39 -14.30
CA ARG A 474 10.94 22.20 -14.31
C ARG A 474 11.39 21.21 -13.24
N TYR A 475 12.10 20.17 -13.64
CA TYR A 475 12.65 19.10 -12.78
C TYR A 475 11.61 18.39 -11.89
N CYS A 476 10.33 18.41 -12.29
CA CYS A 476 9.25 17.69 -11.65
C CYS A 476 8.28 17.15 -12.72
N SER A 477 7.63 16.00 -12.48
CA SER A 477 6.85 15.28 -13.49
C SER A 477 5.35 15.22 -13.15
N PRO A 478 4.60 16.33 -13.24
CA PRO A 478 3.17 16.34 -12.97
C PRO A 478 2.35 15.44 -13.91
N PHE A 479 1.23 14.96 -13.40
CA PHE A 479 0.11 14.42 -14.17
C PHE A 479 -0.90 15.54 -14.45
N ILE A 480 -1.10 15.92 -15.70
CA ILE A 480 -1.95 17.04 -16.09
C ILE A 480 -3.18 16.48 -16.79
N LYS A 481 -4.38 16.71 -16.26
CA LYS A 481 -5.59 16.04 -16.74
C LYS A 481 -6.77 16.98 -16.94
N ASN A 482 -7.46 16.88 -18.07
CA ASN A 482 -8.69 17.64 -18.34
C ASN A 482 -8.50 19.18 -18.22
N CYS A 483 -7.33 19.69 -18.59
CA CYS A 483 -7.00 21.11 -18.54
C CYS A 483 -7.11 21.78 -19.92
N VAL A 484 -7.45 23.07 -19.93
CA VAL A 484 -7.50 23.90 -21.14
C VAL A 484 -6.45 25.00 -21.05
N PHE A 485 -5.58 25.09 -22.06
CA PHE A 485 -4.57 26.14 -22.23
C PHE A 485 -4.94 26.95 -23.47
N ARG A 486 -5.40 28.19 -23.30
CA ARG A 486 -5.88 29.01 -24.41
C ARG A 486 -5.30 30.42 -24.42
N GLN A 487 -5.00 30.97 -25.60
CA GLN A 487 -4.60 32.38 -25.76
C GLN A 487 -3.40 32.83 -24.91
N ASN A 488 -2.53 31.91 -24.50
CA ASN A 488 -1.34 32.25 -23.73
C ASN A 488 -0.19 32.69 -24.66
N SER A 489 0.76 33.45 -24.13
CA SER A 489 1.93 33.97 -24.85
C SER A 489 3.25 33.70 -24.11
N ALA A 490 4.32 33.29 -24.82
CA ALA A 490 5.66 33.13 -24.21
C ALA A 490 6.81 33.19 -25.24
N VAL A 491 8.07 33.08 -24.79
CA VAL A 491 9.19 32.76 -25.70
C VAL A 491 9.20 31.27 -26.03
N ASN A 492 9.08 30.38 -25.04
CA ASN A 492 9.10 28.92 -25.18
C ASN A 492 7.82 28.28 -24.63
N GLY A 493 7.01 27.61 -25.44
CA GLY A 493 5.88 26.83 -24.95
C GLY A 493 4.82 27.70 -24.26
N ALA A 494 4.01 28.44 -25.04
CA ALA A 494 3.12 29.42 -24.43
C ALA A 494 1.99 28.81 -23.60
N GLY A 495 1.51 27.61 -23.95
CA GLY A 495 0.67 26.81 -23.07
C GLY A 495 1.51 26.21 -21.93
N ILE A 496 2.42 25.30 -22.28
CA ILE A 496 3.30 24.62 -21.31
C ILE A 496 4.76 24.60 -21.75
N HIS A 497 5.68 24.82 -20.81
CA HIS A 497 7.09 24.51 -20.98
C HIS A 497 7.52 23.41 -20.00
N PHE A 498 8.04 22.28 -20.52
CA PHE A 498 8.67 21.21 -19.72
C PHE A 498 10.19 21.27 -19.86
N SER A 499 10.91 21.23 -18.73
CA SER A 499 12.38 21.12 -18.70
C SER A 499 12.84 20.08 -17.68
N GLY A 500 13.52 19.03 -18.14
CA GLY A 500 14.11 17.98 -17.32
C GLY A 500 13.09 17.08 -16.59
N SER A 501 11.89 16.91 -17.16
CA SER A 501 10.72 16.28 -16.50
C SER A 501 9.91 15.37 -17.43
N SER A 502 9.52 14.16 -17.01
CA SER A 502 8.72 13.24 -17.85
C SER A 502 7.26 13.20 -17.41
N SER A 503 6.59 14.35 -17.52
CA SER A 503 5.18 14.56 -17.15
C SER A 503 4.22 13.77 -18.04
N SER A 504 3.00 13.52 -17.57
CA SER A 504 1.94 12.88 -18.37
C SER A 504 0.75 13.82 -18.52
N LEU A 505 0.18 13.89 -19.72
CA LEU A 505 -0.94 14.76 -20.06
C LEU A 505 -2.11 13.92 -20.58
N GLU A 506 -3.31 14.14 -20.05
CA GLU A 506 -4.52 13.42 -20.44
C GLU A 506 -5.71 14.35 -20.66
N TYR A 507 -6.43 14.17 -21.78
CA TYR A 507 -7.68 14.90 -22.05
C TYR A 507 -7.55 16.44 -22.05
N CYS A 508 -6.38 16.97 -22.38
CA CYS A 508 -6.13 18.41 -22.39
C CYS A 508 -6.43 19.05 -23.76
N LEU A 509 -6.78 20.34 -23.74
CA LEU A 509 -6.94 21.19 -24.92
C LEU A 509 -5.90 22.32 -24.92
N PHE A 510 -5.18 22.50 -26.03
CA PHE A 510 -4.29 23.62 -26.26
C PHE A 510 -4.72 24.39 -27.51
N GLU A 511 -5.20 25.62 -27.34
CA GLU A 511 -5.80 26.38 -28.44
C GLU A 511 -5.35 27.84 -28.49
N ASN A 512 -5.05 28.37 -29.69
CA ASN A 512 -4.76 29.80 -29.88
C ASN A 512 -3.58 30.34 -29.03
N ASN A 513 -2.63 29.50 -28.60
CA ASN A 513 -1.44 29.94 -27.88
C ASN A 513 -0.36 30.45 -28.87
N SER A 514 0.46 31.40 -28.44
CA SER A 514 1.43 32.10 -29.30
C SER A 514 2.83 32.17 -28.66
N ALA A 515 3.86 31.60 -29.30
CA ALA A 515 5.22 31.61 -28.76
C ALA A 515 6.30 32.07 -29.76
N THR A 516 7.55 32.16 -29.33
CA THR A 516 8.70 32.18 -30.27
C THR A 516 9.03 30.77 -30.75
N TYR A 517 9.03 29.79 -29.83
CA TYR A 517 9.26 28.37 -30.08
C TYR A 517 8.16 27.56 -29.37
N GLY A 518 7.49 26.66 -30.10
CA GLY A 518 6.47 25.79 -29.50
C GLY A 518 5.23 26.60 -29.11
N GLY A 519 4.36 26.93 -30.06
CA GLY A 519 3.21 27.79 -29.80
C GLY A 519 2.32 27.26 -28.68
N ALA A 520 2.11 25.95 -28.60
CA ALA A 520 1.47 25.30 -27.46
C ALA A 520 2.49 24.85 -26.41
N MET A 521 3.47 24.04 -26.80
CA MET A 521 4.36 23.37 -25.85
C MET A 521 5.83 23.37 -26.26
N TYR A 522 6.72 23.39 -25.28
CA TYR A 522 8.17 23.26 -25.47
C TYR A 522 8.73 22.19 -24.55
N PHE A 523 9.51 21.26 -25.10
CA PHE A 523 10.11 20.13 -24.38
C PHE A 523 11.64 20.22 -24.41
N ASP A 524 12.25 20.32 -23.23
CA ASP A 524 13.69 20.38 -22.99
C ASP A 524 14.13 19.21 -22.10
N ALA A 525 14.95 18.31 -22.61
CA ALA A 525 15.43 17.13 -21.86
C ALA A 525 14.31 16.31 -21.19
N CYS A 526 13.18 16.14 -21.87
CA CYS A 526 11.99 15.47 -21.35
C CYS A 526 11.26 14.59 -22.37
N SER A 527 10.63 13.51 -21.90
CA SER A 527 9.86 12.59 -22.76
C SER A 527 8.46 12.37 -22.19
N PRO A 528 7.56 13.37 -22.28
CA PRO A 528 6.23 13.27 -21.70
C PRO A 528 5.34 12.28 -22.47
N ASN A 529 4.36 11.72 -21.76
CA ASN A 529 3.32 10.86 -22.33
C ASN A 529 2.03 11.68 -22.51
N ILE A 530 1.50 11.74 -23.73
CA ILE A 530 0.40 12.64 -24.10
C ILE A 530 -0.73 11.80 -24.68
N LEU A 531 -1.86 11.77 -24.00
CA LEU A 531 -2.96 10.87 -24.28
C LEU A 531 -4.29 11.64 -24.40
N ASN A 532 -5.06 11.36 -25.45
CA ASN A 532 -6.41 11.94 -25.62
C ASN A 532 -6.44 13.48 -25.67
N CYS A 533 -5.34 14.14 -26.03
CA CYS A 533 -5.24 15.60 -26.08
C CYS A 533 -5.55 16.17 -27.47
N THR A 534 -6.08 17.39 -27.50
CA THR A 534 -6.26 18.20 -28.72
C THR A 534 -5.36 19.43 -28.66
N ILE A 535 -4.55 19.64 -29.69
CA ILE A 535 -3.64 20.77 -29.84
C ILE A 535 -3.93 21.39 -31.20
N SER A 536 -4.40 22.62 -31.22
CA SER A 536 -4.82 23.25 -32.48
C SER A 536 -4.78 24.76 -32.48
N GLU A 537 -4.61 25.35 -33.67
CA GLU A 537 -4.64 26.82 -33.86
C GLU A 537 -3.58 27.60 -33.08
N ASN A 538 -2.49 26.94 -32.67
CA ASN A 538 -1.37 27.55 -31.99
C ASN A 538 -0.36 28.10 -33.02
N SER A 539 0.41 29.11 -32.61
CA SER A 539 1.35 29.79 -33.48
C SER A 539 2.71 30.02 -32.83
N ALA A 540 3.77 29.87 -33.62
CA ALA A 540 5.12 30.23 -33.23
C ALA A 540 5.74 31.16 -34.26
N SER A 541 6.50 32.17 -33.82
CA SER A 541 7.19 33.09 -34.75
C SER A 541 8.43 32.49 -35.42
N SER A 542 9.05 31.45 -34.81
CA SER A 542 10.22 30.77 -35.36
C SER A 542 9.92 29.32 -35.77
N ASN A 543 9.70 28.41 -34.80
CA ASN A 543 9.64 26.97 -35.06
C ASN A 543 8.58 26.28 -34.18
N GLY A 544 7.93 25.24 -34.73
CA GLY A 544 6.99 24.39 -33.99
C GLY A 544 5.77 25.17 -33.54
N GLY A 545 4.81 25.34 -34.44
CA GLY A 545 3.53 26.00 -34.15
C GLY A 545 2.80 25.36 -32.99
N ALA A 546 2.86 24.03 -32.87
CA ALA A 546 2.34 23.31 -31.72
C ALA A 546 3.47 23.05 -30.72
N ILE A 547 4.47 22.23 -31.13
CA ILE A 547 5.46 21.67 -30.21
C ILE A 547 6.89 21.87 -30.73
N VAL A 548 7.81 22.18 -29.81
CA VAL A 548 9.26 22.09 -30.03
C VAL A 548 9.90 21.04 -29.13
N LEU A 549 10.83 20.26 -29.70
CA LEU A 549 11.65 19.27 -29.00
C LEU A 549 13.12 19.71 -28.97
N TYR A 550 13.74 19.62 -27.80
CA TYR A 550 15.15 19.95 -27.57
C TYR A 550 15.81 18.95 -26.61
N ASP A 551 17.13 18.79 -26.72
CA ASP A 551 17.99 17.99 -25.84
C ASP A 551 17.50 16.55 -25.55
N TYR A 552 17.41 15.71 -26.58
CA TYR A 552 17.02 14.28 -26.50
C TYR A 552 15.62 14.04 -25.91
N SER A 553 14.66 14.89 -26.27
CA SER A 553 13.24 14.75 -25.88
C SER A 553 12.46 13.80 -26.81
N TYR A 554 11.89 12.71 -26.28
CA TYR A 554 11.17 11.65 -27.03
C TYR A 554 9.71 11.47 -26.55
N PRO A 555 8.81 12.44 -26.76
CA PRO A 555 7.42 12.31 -26.31
C PRO A 555 6.65 11.21 -27.06
N GLU A 556 5.68 10.61 -26.37
CA GLU A 556 4.73 9.65 -26.93
C GLU A 556 3.33 10.27 -26.99
N PHE A 557 2.67 10.12 -28.15
CA PHE A 557 1.31 10.61 -28.38
C PHE A 557 0.36 9.46 -28.69
N VAL A 558 -0.70 9.34 -27.92
CA VAL A 558 -1.73 8.32 -28.09
C VAL A 558 -3.11 8.96 -28.22
N ASN A 559 -3.81 8.66 -29.30
CA ASN A 559 -5.17 9.18 -29.55
C ASN A 559 -5.28 10.71 -29.45
N CYS A 560 -4.30 11.42 -30.02
CA CYS A 560 -4.24 12.89 -30.00
C CYS A 560 -4.61 13.50 -31.37
N ILE A 561 -4.96 14.78 -31.36
CA ILE A 561 -5.17 15.60 -32.56
C ILE A 561 -4.21 16.78 -32.52
N LEU A 562 -3.36 16.93 -33.55
CA LEU A 562 -2.52 18.11 -33.79
C LEU A 562 -2.89 18.69 -35.16
N TRP A 563 -3.47 19.89 -35.16
CA TRP A 563 -4.07 20.43 -36.37
C TRP A 563 -4.09 21.96 -36.43
N ASN A 564 -3.78 22.50 -37.60
CA ASN A 564 -3.80 23.93 -37.91
C ASN A 564 -2.84 24.75 -37.05
N ASP A 565 -1.70 24.17 -36.66
CA ASP A 565 -0.65 24.88 -35.94
C ASP A 565 0.41 25.43 -36.92
N SER A 566 0.90 26.65 -36.70
CA SER A 566 1.79 27.37 -37.63
C SER A 566 3.12 27.76 -36.99
N PRO A 567 4.29 27.52 -37.63
CA PRO A 567 4.46 27.16 -39.04
C PRO A 567 4.37 25.65 -39.37
N ASN A 568 4.52 24.79 -38.37
CA ASN A 568 4.45 23.34 -38.48
C ASN A 568 4.04 22.73 -37.15
N GLU A 569 3.32 21.61 -37.15
CA GLU A 569 2.82 20.96 -35.92
C GLU A 569 3.95 20.73 -34.91
N ILE A 570 5.01 20.01 -35.30
CA ILE A 570 6.12 19.67 -34.40
C ILE A 570 7.45 20.01 -35.07
N HIS A 571 8.38 20.59 -34.32
CA HIS A 571 9.77 20.83 -34.74
C HIS A 571 10.77 20.24 -33.75
N SER A 572 11.78 19.53 -34.25
CA SER A 572 12.91 19.06 -33.44
C SER A 572 14.14 19.92 -33.71
N LEU A 573 14.70 20.53 -32.67
CA LEU A 573 15.93 21.35 -32.72
C LEU A 573 17.18 20.44 -32.68
N VAL A 574 18.38 21.04 -32.67
CA VAL A 574 19.65 20.27 -32.63
C VAL A 574 19.70 19.40 -31.37
N GLU A 575 20.04 18.12 -31.55
CA GLU A 575 19.97 17.08 -30.51
C GLU A 575 18.56 16.76 -29.99
N GLY A 576 17.50 17.31 -30.57
CA GLY A 576 16.12 16.95 -30.26
C GLY A 576 15.79 15.50 -30.64
N GLY A 577 14.92 14.85 -29.86
CA GLY A 577 14.49 13.48 -30.12
C GLY A 577 13.40 13.38 -31.19
N GLU A 578 12.91 12.16 -31.37
CA GLU A 578 11.85 11.81 -32.34
C GLU A 578 10.57 11.43 -31.59
N PRO A 579 9.43 12.10 -31.84
CA PRO A 579 8.15 11.76 -31.22
C PRO A 579 7.59 10.46 -31.79
N THR A 580 6.81 9.74 -30.99
CA THR A 580 6.08 8.54 -31.44
C THR A 580 4.57 8.78 -31.42
N PHE A 581 3.84 8.14 -32.34
CA PHE A 581 2.39 8.34 -32.50
C PHE A 581 1.66 7.01 -32.62
N SER A 582 0.60 6.86 -31.85
CA SER A 582 -0.35 5.74 -31.92
C SER A 582 -1.78 6.25 -31.93
N TYR A 583 -2.59 5.84 -32.91
CA TYR A 583 -4.01 6.23 -33.01
C TYR A 583 -4.28 7.75 -33.07
N SER A 584 -3.28 8.56 -33.47
CA SER A 584 -3.35 10.04 -33.49
C SER A 584 -3.49 10.61 -34.91
N ASP A 585 -4.13 11.77 -35.04
CA ASP A 585 -4.28 12.54 -36.30
C ASP A 585 -3.41 13.81 -36.26
N ILE A 586 -2.41 13.87 -37.14
CA ILE A 586 -1.38 14.92 -37.16
C ILE A 586 -1.30 15.52 -38.56
N GLN A 587 -1.56 16.82 -38.68
CA GLN A 587 -1.41 17.54 -39.94
C GLN A 587 0.06 17.47 -40.44
N GLY A 588 0.25 17.23 -41.74
CA GLY A 588 1.59 17.20 -42.34
C GLY A 588 2.24 15.83 -42.54
N SER A 589 1.48 14.73 -42.41
CA SER A 589 1.88 13.35 -42.77
C SER A 589 2.99 12.71 -41.92
N TRP A 590 2.75 12.54 -40.62
CA TRP A 590 3.60 11.77 -39.71
C TRP A 590 3.28 10.26 -39.75
N SER A 591 4.28 9.40 -39.56
CA SER A 591 4.10 7.94 -39.51
C SER A 591 3.85 7.45 -38.08
N GLY A 592 2.89 6.54 -37.89
CA GLY A 592 2.55 5.95 -36.59
C GLY A 592 1.71 4.67 -36.71
N THR A 593 1.51 3.98 -35.59
CA THR A 593 0.69 2.76 -35.49
C THR A 593 -0.80 3.10 -35.30
N GLY A 594 -1.72 2.35 -35.90
CA GLY A 594 -3.17 2.58 -35.72
C GLY A 594 -3.75 3.81 -36.42
N TYR A 595 -3.04 4.34 -37.43
CA TYR A 595 -3.41 5.54 -38.19
C TYR A 595 -4.77 5.43 -38.91
N SER A 596 -5.63 6.44 -38.73
CA SER A 596 -6.93 6.56 -39.41
C SER A 596 -6.99 7.71 -40.43
N GLY A 597 -5.94 7.89 -41.23
CA GLY A 597 -6.10 8.36 -42.62
C GLY A 597 -5.42 9.66 -43.00
N LYS A 598 -4.80 9.63 -44.20
CA LYS A 598 -4.41 10.81 -44.96
C LYS A 598 -5.66 11.61 -45.31
N LEU A 599 -5.89 12.74 -44.66
CA LEU A 599 -6.72 13.81 -45.22
C LEU A 599 -5.81 14.89 -45.81
N GLU A 600 -5.28 14.61 -47.00
CA GLU A 600 -4.79 15.69 -47.86
C GLU A 600 -5.99 16.53 -48.27
N ARG A 601 -5.94 17.84 -47.99
CA ARG A 601 -6.85 18.87 -48.49
C ARG A 601 -7.00 18.70 -50.02
N ASN A 602 -8.07 18.05 -50.47
CA ASN A 602 -8.57 18.29 -51.81
C ASN A 602 -9.27 19.65 -51.80
N ARG A 603 -8.80 20.51 -52.71
CA ARG A 603 -9.13 21.93 -52.86
C ARG A 603 -10.61 22.26 -52.84
#